data_AF-A0A1G2BTY7-F1
#
_entry.id   AF-A0A1G2BTY7-F1
#
_cell.length_a   1.000
_cell.length_b   1.000
_cell.length_c   1.000
_cell.angle_alpha   90.00
_cell.angle_beta   90.00
_cell.angle_gamma   90.00
#
_symmetry.space_group_name_H-M   'P 1'
#
loop_
_entity.id
_entity.type
_entity.pdbx_description
1 polymer ?
#
loop_
_entity_poly.entity_id
_entity_poly.type
_entity_poly.pdbx_seq_one_letter_code
_entity_poly.pdbx_strand_id
1 'polypeptide(L)'
;MKIGHVFRAMVIGAAVLALVYVLFLGACALWFPGAYVSDEKIMTAVANQGYTDVKILDKDVTFISWRGCGKDDDAAFQVEATNALGKRVPLTACAGWPFKGVTIRSN
;
A
#
# COMPACT_ATOMS: atom_id res chain seq x y z
N MET A 1 2.89 22.31 49.10
CA MET A 1 1.99 21.97 47.96
C MET A 1 2.73 22.11 46.62
N LYS A 2 3.86 21.40 46.39
CA LYS A 2 4.67 21.48 45.15
C LYS A 2 4.54 20.24 44.24
N ILE A 3 4.11 19.11 44.81
CA ILE A 3 4.01 17.81 44.11
C ILE A 3 2.98 17.85 42.97
N GLY A 4 1.89 18.60 43.11
CA GLY A 4 0.85 18.71 42.08
C GLY A 4 1.27 19.45 40.80
N HIS A 5 2.21 20.41 40.88
CA HIS A 5 2.73 21.10 39.70
C HIS A 5 3.75 20.25 38.94
N VAL A 6 4.60 19.51 39.66
CA VAL A 6 5.57 18.59 39.05
C VAL A 6 4.84 17.44 38.35
N PHE A 7 3.80 16.86 38.98
CA PHE A 7 3.00 15.79 38.38
C PHE A 7 2.27 16.26 37.10
N ARG A 8 1.68 17.45 37.12
CA ARG A 8 1.04 18.05 35.93
C ARG A 8 2.03 18.29 34.79
N ALA A 9 3.21 18.82 35.09
CA ALA A 9 4.25 19.04 34.08
C ALA A 9 4.73 17.72 33.45
N MET A 10 4.87 16.66 34.26
CA MET A 10 5.25 15.33 33.79
C MET A 10 4.20 14.70 32.87
N VAL A 11 2.90 14.79 33.23
CA VAL A 11 1.80 14.27 32.40
C VAL A 11 1.68 15.03 31.08
N ILE A 12 1.79 16.36 31.10
CA ILE A 12 1.77 17.19 29.89
C ILE A 12 2.96 16.85 28.99
N GLY A 13 4.15 16.70 29.56
CA GLY A 13 5.36 16.30 28.81
C GLY A 13 5.19 14.94 28.12
N ALA A 14 4.66 13.94 28.82
CA ALA A 14 4.39 12.62 28.25
C ALA A 14 3.33 12.68 27.13
N ALA A 15 2.27 13.47 27.31
CA ALA A 15 1.23 13.64 26.30
C ALA A 15 1.76 14.33 25.03
N VAL A 16 2.62 15.34 25.17
CA VAL A 16 3.27 16.01 24.03
C VAL A 16 4.19 15.05 23.28
N LEU A 17 5.00 14.26 23.99
CA LEU A 17 5.87 13.27 23.36
C LEU A 17 5.07 12.20 22.61
N ALA A 18 3.98 11.71 23.21
CA ALA A 18 3.08 10.77 22.55
C ALA A 18 2.44 11.37 21.29
N LEU A 19 2.01 12.64 21.35
CA LEU A 19 1.45 13.34 20.20
C LEU A 19 2.48 13.48 19.06
N VAL A 20 3.70 13.92 19.37
CA VAL A 20 4.78 14.05 18.38
C VAL A 20 5.10 12.69 17.75
N TYR A 21 5.14 11.63 18.55
CA TYR A 21 5.37 10.27 18.05
C TYR A 21 4.27 9.80 17.10
N VAL A 22 3.00 10.02 17.45
CA VAL A 22 1.86 9.66 16.58
C VAL A 22 1.89 10.45 15.27
N LEU A 23 2.20 11.75 15.33
CA LEU A 23 2.34 12.57 14.13
C LEU A 23 3.50 12.12 13.24
N PHE A 24 4.63 11.72 13.85
CA PHE A 24 5.77 11.17 13.14
C PHE A 24 5.41 9.87 12.41
N LEU A 25 4.73 8.93 13.08
CA LEU A 25 4.26 7.70 12.46
C LEU A 25 3.27 7.98 11.32
N GLY A 26 2.34 8.91 11.53
CA GLY A 26 1.39 9.35 10.50
C GLY A 26 2.07 9.98 9.29
N ALA A 27 3.11 10.80 9.51
CA ALA A 27 3.91 11.34 8.43
C ALA A 27 4.65 10.22 7.67
N CYS A 28 5.29 9.28 8.36
CA CYS A 28 5.98 8.15 7.71
C CYS A 28 5.03 7.27 6.87
N ALA A 29 3.79 7.07 7.33
CA ALA A 29 2.76 6.36 6.59
C ALA A 29 2.47 6.99 5.22
N LEU A 30 2.52 8.33 5.11
CA LEU A 30 2.26 9.05 3.86
C LEU A 30 3.39 8.88 2.82
N TRP A 31 4.56 8.40 3.20
CA TRP A 31 5.68 8.19 2.26
C TRP A 31 5.56 6.89 1.47
N PHE A 32 4.75 5.94 1.93
CA PHE A 32 4.54 4.65 1.27
C PHE A 32 3.04 4.37 1.08
N PRO A 33 2.32 5.21 0.32
CA PRO A 33 0.89 5.03 0.06
C PRO A 33 0.56 3.66 -0.54
N GLY A 34 1.51 3.05 -1.28
CA GLY A 34 1.40 1.72 -1.85
C GLY A 34 1.19 0.60 -0.82
N ALA A 35 1.65 0.79 0.43
CA ALA A 35 1.43 -0.16 1.51
C ALA A 35 -0.06 -0.35 1.80
N TYR A 36 -0.88 0.68 1.57
CA TYR A 36 -2.32 0.67 1.81
C TYR A 36 -3.15 0.16 0.62
N VAL A 37 -2.52 -0.18 -0.51
CA VAL A 37 -3.23 -0.86 -1.60
C VAL A 37 -3.55 -2.28 -1.15
N SER A 38 -4.84 -2.63 -1.13
CA SER A 38 -5.31 -3.96 -0.74
C SER A 38 -5.16 -4.97 -1.87
N ASP A 39 -4.86 -6.21 -1.48
CA ASP A 39 -4.78 -7.36 -2.39
C ASP A 39 -6.11 -7.61 -3.10
N GLU A 40 -7.23 -7.42 -2.40
CA GLU A 40 -8.58 -7.53 -2.95
C GLU A 40 -8.79 -6.59 -4.15
N LYS A 41 -8.34 -5.33 -4.07
CA LYS A 41 -8.43 -4.37 -5.17
C LYS A 41 -7.72 -4.89 -6.43
N ILE A 42 -6.58 -5.57 -6.25
CA ILE A 42 -5.81 -6.19 -7.34
C ILE A 42 -6.55 -7.41 -7.89
N MET A 43 -6.98 -8.32 -7.02
CA MET A 43 -7.68 -9.54 -7.42
C MET A 43 -8.97 -9.23 -8.19
N THR A 44 -9.77 -8.28 -7.71
CA THR A 44 -10.98 -7.82 -8.39
C THR A 44 -10.67 -7.20 -9.75
N ALA A 45 -9.63 -6.37 -9.85
CA ALA A 45 -9.23 -5.77 -11.12
C ALA A 45 -8.78 -6.83 -12.14
N VAL A 46 -8.02 -7.84 -11.69
CA VAL A 46 -7.55 -8.96 -12.52
C VAL A 46 -8.74 -9.81 -12.98
N ALA A 47 -9.67 -10.12 -12.08
CA ALA A 47 -10.89 -10.84 -12.42
C ALA A 47 -11.77 -10.06 -13.41
N ASN A 48 -11.89 -8.74 -13.27
CA ASN A 48 -12.65 -7.88 -14.19
C ASN A 48 -12.09 -7.86 -15.62
N GLN A 49 -10.82 -8.24 -15.81
CA GLN A 49 -10.23 -8.43 -17.14
C GLN A 49 -10.43 -9.85 -17.71
N GLY A 50 -11.18 -10.71 -17.04
CA GLY A 50 -11.51 -12.06 -17.50
C GLY A 50 -10.48 -13.13 -17.12
N TYR A 51 -9.52 -12.80 -16.25
CA TYR A 51 -8.61 -13.80 -15.69
C TYR A 51 -9.27 -14.54 -14.52
N THR A 52 -8.88 -15.79 -14.31
CA THR A 52 -9.36 -16.64 -13.20
C THR A 52 -8.18 -17.21 -12.41
N ASP A 53 -8.43 -17.84 -11.27
CA ASP A 53 -7.38 -18.49 -10.44
C ASP A 53 -6.21 -17.55 -10.10
N VAL A 54 -6.56 -16.33 -9.68
CA VAL A 54 -5.62 -15.22 -9.42
C VAL A 54 -4.83 -15.48 -8.14
N LYS A 55 -3.50 -15.39 -8.24
CA LYS A 55 -2.56 -15.52 -7.13
C LYS A 55 -1.58 -14.37 -7.14
N ILE A 56 -1.52 -13.61 -6.04
CA ILE A 56 -0.49 -12.60 -5.84
C ILE A 56 0.79 -13.31 -5.36
N LEU A 57 1.89 -13.05 -6.05
CA LEU A 57 3.21 -13.59 -5.73
C LEU A 57 4.03 -12.60 -4.90
N ASP A 58 3.97 -11.32 -5.26
CA ASP A 58 4.80 -10.29 -4.65
C ASP A 58 4.12 -8.91 -4.72
N LYS A 59 4.51 -8.03 -3.79
CA LYS A 59 4.06 -6.64 -3.70
C LYS A 59 5.25 -5.73 -3.41
N ASP A 60 5.49 -4.82 -4.35
CA ASP A 60 6.49 -3.77 -4.24
C ASP A 60 5.86 -2.41 -4.07
N VAL A 61 6.38 -1.63 -3.12
CA VAL A 61 5.93 -0.26 -2.83
C VAL A 61 7.04 0.77 -3.03
N THR A 62 8.19 0.35 -3.57
CA THR A 62 9.36 1.21 -3.79
C THR A 62 9.86 1.05 -5.23
N PHE A 63 10.38 2.14 -5.80
CA PHE A 63 10.92 2.18 -7.16
C PHE A 63 10.00 1.57 -8.23
N ILE A 64 8.69 1.68 -8.03
CA ILE A 64 7.65 1.06 -8.87
C ILE A 64 7.71 1.50 -10.33
N SER A 65 8.19 2.73 -10.63
CA SER A 65 8.38 3.18 -12.01
C SER A 65 9.46 2.38 -12.74
N TRP A 66 10.48 1.87 -12.03
CA TRP A 66 11.49 0.98 -12.60
C TRP A 66 10.97 -0.45 -12.79
N ARG A 67 9.89 -0.80 -12.09
CA ARG A 67 9.15 -2.06 -12.25
C ARG A 67 8.07 -1.97 -13.35
N GLY A 68 8.16 -0.93 -14.19
CA GLY A 68 7.28 -0.71 -15.33
C GLY A 68 6.03 0.10 -15.02
N CYS A 69 5.70 0.39 -13.76
CA CYS A 69 4.50 1.16 -13.40
C CYS A 69 4.60 2.64 -13.78
N GLY A 70 3.44 3.30 -13.91
CA GLY A 70 3.36 4.73 -14.18
C GLY A 70 3.84 5.57 -13.00
N LYS A 71 4.00 6.88 -13.23
CA LYS A 71 4.49 7.83 -12.22
C LYS A 71 3.54 8.02 -11.04
N ASP A 72 2.23 7.87 -11.27
CA ASP A 72 1.22 8.05 -10.23
C ASP A 72 0.74 6.71 -9.62
N ASP A 73 1.38 5.59 -9.98
CA ASP A 73 1.14 4.35 -9.25
C ASP A 73 1.86 4.44 -7.90
N ASP A 74 1.48 3.60 -6.94
CA ASP A 74 2.11 3.56 -5.61
C ASP A 74 2.55 2.14 -5.23
N ALA A 75 2.00 1.11 -5.90
CA ALA A 75 2.36 -0.29 -5.71
C ALA A 75 2.41 -1.04 -7.05
N ALA A 76 3.33 -1.99 -7.13
CA ALA A 76 3.43 -2.97 -8.21
C ALA A 76 3.23 -4.38 -7.63
N PHE A 77 2.31 -5.13 -8.21
CA PHE A 77 1.99 -6.50 -7.80
C PHE A 77 2.39 -7.47 -8.89
N GLN A 78 3.14 -8.50 -8.54
CA GLN A 78 3.36 -9.64 -9.42
C GLN A 78 2.24 -10.66 -9.18
N VAL A 79 1.53 -11.01 -10.23
CA VAL A 79 0.32 -11.82 -10.16
C VAL A 79 0.42 -12.96 -11.17
N GLU A 80 0.06 -14.17 -10.77
CA GLU A 80 -0.21 -15.26 -11.69
C GLU A 80 -1.71 -15.45 -11.81
N ALA A 81 -2.21 -15.57 -13.03
CA ALA A 81 -3.61 -15.88 -13.28
C ALA A 81 -3.79 -16.77 -14.50
N THR A 82 -4.97 -17.38 -14.63
CA THR A 82 -5.35 -18.21 -15.76
C THR A 82 -6.12 -17.36 -16.77
N ASN A 83 -5.63 -17.32 -18.01
CA ASN A 83 -6.28 -16.59 -19.10
C ASN A 83 -7.46 -17.37 -19.71
N ALA A 84 -8.17 -16.75 -20.65
CA ALA A 84 -9.31 -17.37 -21.35
C ALA A 84 -8.94 -18.64 -22.15
N LEU A 85 -7.66 -18.89 -22.41
CA LEU A 85 -7.16 -20.10 -23.08
C LEU A 85 -6.82 -21.23 -22.08
N GLY A 86 -7.12 -21.04 -20.79
CA GLY A 86 -6.80 -22.00 -19.74
C GLY A 86 -5.31 -22.08 -19.40
N LYS A 87 -4.49 -21.09 -19.81
CA LYS A 87 -3.06 -21.04 -19.53
C LYS A 87 -2.77 -20.13 -18.35
N ARG A 88 -1.92 -20.59 -17.44
CA ARG A 88 -1.29 -19.75 -16.40
C ARG A 88 -0.34 -18.74 -17.06
N VAL A 89 -0.53 -17.47 -16.76
CA VAL A 89 0.28 -16.36 -17.28
C VAL A 89 0.70 -15.41 -16.14
N PRO A 90 1.96 -14.91 -16.17
CA PRO A 90 2.41 -13.88 -15.26
C PRO A 90 1.89 -12.51 -15.71
N LEU A 91 1.43 -11.71 -14.75
CA LEU A 91 0.88 -10.38 -14.93
C LEU A 91 1.55 -9.43 -13.93
N THR A 92 1.71 -8.17 -14.34
CA THR A 92 2.06 -7.08 -13.43
C THR A 92 0.85 -6.17 -13.25
N ALA A 93 0.37 -6.03 -12.03
CA ALA A 93 -0.72 -5.12 -11.69
C ALA A 93 -0.17 -3.90 -10.94
N CYS A 94 -0.28 -2.73 -11.56
CA CYS A 94 0.12 -1.46 -10.98
C CYS A 94 -1.10 -0.75 -10.40
N ALA A 95 -0.99 -0.20 -9.19
CA ALA A 95 -2.10 0.47 -8.53
C ALA A 95 -1.62 1.67 -7.73
N GLY A 96 -2.45 2.72 -7.65
CA GLY A 96 -2.22 3.83 -6.75
C GLY A 96 -3.24 3.89 -5.60
N TRP A 97 -2.88 4.60 -4.55
CA TRP A 97 -3.69 4.88 -3.38
C TRP A 97 -3.86 6.41 -3.23
N PRO A 98 -5.04 6.89 -2.83
CA PRO A 98 -6.26 6.12 -2.57
C PRO A 98 -7.12 5.92 -3.82
N PHE A 99 -7.04 6.84 -4.80
CA PHE A 99 -8.06 6.96 -5.85
C PHE A 99 -7.67 6.41 -7.22
N LYS A 100 -6.39 6.10 -7.46
CA LYS A 100 -5.98 5.61 -8.78
C LYS A 100 -6.44 4.17 -9.01
N GLY A 101 -6.93 3.90 -10.22
CA GLY A 101 -7.32 2.55 -10.65
C GLY A 101 -6.15 1.59 -10.75
N VAL A 102 -6.45 0.32 -11.03
CA VAL A 102 -5.45 -0.72 -11.27
C VAL A 102 -5.22 -0.87 -12.77
N THR A 103 -3.96 -0.87 -13.18
CA THR A 103 -3.54 -1.16 -14.57
C THR A 103 -2.85 -2.51 -14.61
N ILE A 104 -3.29 -3.39 -15.51
CA ILE A 104 -2.74 -4.73 -15.67
C ILE A 104 -1.91 -4.79 -16.94
N ARG A 105 -0.73 -5.37 -16.83
CA ARG A 105 0.17 -5.64 -17.95
C ARG A 105 0.48 -7.12 -18.01
N SER A 106 0.23 -7.73 -19.17
CA SER A 106 0.79 -9.03 -19.50
C SER A 106 2.20 -8.80 -20.01
N ASN A 107 3.16 -9.49 -19.40
CA ASN A 107 4.48 -9.67 -19.99
C ASN A 107 4.49 -10.89 -20.93
#